data_AF-A0A445E5B4-F1
#
_entry.id   AF-A0A445E5B4-F1
#
_cell.length_a   1.000
_cell.length_b   1.000
_cell.length_c   1.000
_cell.angle_alpha   90.00
_cell.angle_beta   90.00
_cell.angle_gamma   90.00
#
_symmetry.space_group_name_H-M   'P 1'
#
loop_
_entity.id
_entity.type
_entity.pdbx_description
1 polymer ?
#
loop_
_entity_poly.entity_id
_entity_poly.type
_entity_poly.pdbx_seq_one_letter_code
_entity_poly.pdbx_strand_id
1 'polypeptide(L)'
;MISLVKELWRTLLFLFSMQFWRMGLLWTFSIVFSHHQLIKDFFCSQRPKSYYRCSPCVVPVRPVAVVTGATSGLGFYTAYELSKEGYVVVLVGRSQQLLLEVPFIHIMRSWW
;
A
#
# COMPACT_ATOMS: atom_id res chain seq x y z
N MET A 1 -2.73 -35.65 -44.49
CA MET A 1 -3.63 -35.55 -43.32
C MET A 1 -3.15 -36.38 -42.14
N ILE A 2 -2.94 -37.71 -42.30
CA ILE A 2 -2.50 -38.59 -41.20
C ILE A 2 -1.10 -38.23 -40.63
N SER A 3 -0.15 -37.78 -41.45
CA SER A 3 1.16 -37.31 -40.96
C SER A 3 1.04 -36.09 -40.06
N LEU A 4 0.27 -35.08 -40.48
CA LEU A 4 0.04 -33.87 -39.69
C LEU A 4 -0.64 -34.18 -38.36
N VAL A 5 -1.63 -35.08 -38.35
CA VAL A 5 -2.29 -35.52 -37.12
C VAL A 5 -1.30 -36.21 -36.17
N LYS A 6 -0.35 -36.98 -36.71
CA LYS A 6 0.68 -37.69 -35.92
C LYS A 6 1.75 -36.73 -35.38
N GLU A 7 2.18 -35.76 -36.19
CA GLU A 7 3.05 -34.65 -35.75
C GLU A 7 2.39 -33.84 -34.64
N LEU A 8 1.11 -33.49 -34.82
CA LEU A 8 0.31 -32.72 -33.85
C LEU A 8 0.13 -33.50 -32.55
N TRP A 9 -0.08 -34.82 -32.63
CA TRP A 9 -0.19 -35.67 -31.45
C TRP A 9 1.13 -35.75 -30.67
N ARG A 10 2.28 -35.78 -31.35
CA ARG A 10 3.60 -35.78 -30.70
C ARG A 10 3.90 -34.44 -30.04
N THR A 11 3.55 -33.31 -30.66
CA THR A 11 3.73 -31.99 -30.05
C THR A 11 2.78 -31.79 -28.87
N LEU A 12 1.54 -32.28 -28.96
CA LEU A 12 0.59 -32.28 -27.84
C LEU A 12 1.06 -33.15 -26.67
N LEU A 13 1.60 -34.34 -26.93
CA LEU A 13 2.20 -35.20 -25.91
C LEU A 13 3.40 -34.54 -25.23
N PHE A 14 4.20 -33.78 -25.97
CA PHE A 14 5.33 -33.02 -25.41
C PHE A 14 4.86 -31.83 -24.55
N LEU A 15 3.84 -31.10 -25.02
CA LEU A 15 3.19 -30.03 -24.25
C LEU A 15 2.48 -30.55 -22.99
N PHE A 16 1.96 -31.77 -23.03
CA PHE A 16 1.34 -32.47 -21.90
C PHE A 16 2.36 -33.18 -20.99
N SER A 17 3.65 -32.81 -21.06
CA SER A 17 4.61 -33.20 -20.04
C SER A 17 4.27 -32.50 -18.72
N MET A 18 3.84 -33.28 -17.73
CA MET A 18 3.47 -32.81 -16.38
C MET A 18 4.56 -31.97 -15.71
N GLN A 19 5.82 -32.16 -16.09
CA GLN A 19 6.97 -31.41 -15.59
C GLN A 19 7.02 -29.98 -16.16
N PHE A 20 6.62 -29.81 -17.43
CA PHE A 20 6.54 -28.49 -18.08
C PHE A 20 5.38 -27.66 -17.51
N TRP A 21 4.23 -28.31 -17.27
CA TRP A 21 3.09 -27.68 -16.58
C TRP A 21 3.44 -27.21 -15.16
N ARG A 22 4.24 -27.99 -14.42
CA ARG A 22 4.72 -27.61 -13.09
C ARG A 22 5.59 -26.37 -13.09
N MET A 23 6.34 -26.13 -14.17
CA MET A 23 7.27 -25.02 -14.25
C MET A 23 6.66 -23.77 -14.89
N GLY A 24 5.84 -23.92 -15.93
CA GLY A 24 5.26 -22.80 -16.67
C GLY A 24 3.90 -22.33 -16.15
N LEU A 25 3.01 -23.24 -15.76
CA LEU A 25 1.66 -22.89 -15.35
C LEU A 25 1.54 -22.69 -13.84
N LEU A 26 2.05 -23.61 -13.03
CA LEU A 26 1.90 -23.51 -11.58
C LEU A 26 2.55 -22.25 -10.99
N TRP A 27 3.67 -21.78 -11.56
CA TRP A 27 4.31 -20.52 -11.15
C TRP A 27 3.55 -19.28 -11.62
N THR A 28 3.06 -19.27 -12.85
CA THR A 28 2.27 -18.13 -13.36
C THR A 28 0.95 -18.02 -12.62
N PHE A 29 0.28 -19.14 -12.34
CA PHE A 29 -0.90 -19.18 -11.47
C PHE A 29 -0.58 -18.71 -10.05
N SER A 30 0.56 -19.08 -9.47
CA SER A 30 0.98 -18.60 -8.13
C SER A 30 1.20 -17.08 -8.10
N ILE A 31 1.84 -16.51 -9.12
CA ILE A 31 2.08 -15.06 -9.22
C ILE A 31 0.76 -14.31 -9.42
N VAL A 32 -0.08 -14.80 -10.33
CA VAL A 32 -1.40 -14.20 -10.61
C VAL A 32 -2.29 -14.28 -9.38
N PHE A 33 -2.29 -15.39 -8.66
CA PHE A 33 -3.07 -15.55 -7.43
C PHE A 33 -2.58 -14.62 -6.32
N SER A 34 -1.26 -14.48 -6.13
CA SER A 34 -0.68 -13.54 -5.18
C SER A 34 -1.04 -12.08 -5.51
N HIS A 35 -0.99 -11.69 -6.79
CA HIS A 35 -1.43 -10.36 -7.22
C HIS A 35 -2.94 -10.18 -7.06
N HIS A 36 -3.73 -11.22 -7.33
CA HIS A 36 -5.17 -11.17 -7.13
C HIS A 36 -5.54 -11.05 -5.64
N GLN A 37 -4.75 -11.64 -4.73
CA GLN A 37 -4.90 -11.43 -3.29
C GLN A 37 -4.60 -9.98 -2.92
N LEU A 38 -3.50 -9.41 -3.40
CA LEU A 38 -3.16 -8.01 -3.18
C LEU A 38 -4.19 -7.03 -3.77
N ILE A 39 -4.76 -7.35 -4.94
CA ILE A 39 -5.82 -6.55 -5.57
C ILE A 39 -7.12 -6.67 -4.78
N LYS A 40 -7.45 -7.86 -4.25
CA LYS A 40 -8.58 -8.05 -3.35
C LYS A 40 -8.38 -7.30 -2.04
N ASP A 41 -7.17 -7.28 -1.47
CA ASP A 41 -6.85 -6.49 -0.30
C ASP A 41 -6.89 -4.99 -0.62
N PHE A 42 -6.48 -4.57 -1.81
CA PHE A 42 -6.62 -3.18 -2.25
C PHE A 42 -8.11 -2.76 -2.37
N PHE A 43 -8.96 -3.63 -2.94
CA PHE A 43 -10.39 -3.35 -3.08
C PHE A 43 -11.20 -3.55 -1.80
N CYS A 44 -10.82 -4.50 -0.94
CA CYS A 44 -11.57 -4.88 0.28
C CYS A 44 -10.99 -4.23 1.56
N SER A 45 -9.69 -3.91 1.56
CA SER A 45 -9.00 -3.24 2.67
C SER A 45 -8.84 -1.72 2.45
N GLN A 46 -9.87 -1.08 1.89
CA GLN A 46 -10.25 0.25 2.37
C GLN A 46 -11.00 0.20 3.71
N ARG A 47 -10.88 -0.89 4.46
CA ARG A 47 -10.80 -0.76 5.92
C ARG A 47 -9.42 -0.17 6.18
N PRO A 48 -9.26 1.15 6.44
CA PRO A 48 -8.03 1.61 7.05
C PRO A 48 -7.78 0.67 8.23
N LYS A 49 -6.59 0.08 8.31
CA LYS A 49 -6.15 -0.54 9.56
C LYS A 49 -6.36 0.55 10.60
N SER A 50 -7.43 0.41 11.37
CA SER A 50 -7.66 1.17 12.56
C SER A 50 -6.50 0.76 13.43
N TYR A 51 -5.37 1.46 13.31
CA TYR A 51 -4.42 1.58 14.41
C TYR A 51 -5.31 1.78 15.60
N TYR A 52 -5.28 0.84 16.54
CA TYR A 52 -6.14 0.82 17.71
C TYR A 52 -6.33 2.28 18.15
N ARG A 53 -7.49 2.86 17.81
CA ARG A 53 -8.02 4.00 18.54
C ARG A 53 -8.19 3.35 19.91
N CYS A 54 -7.17 3.45 20.75
CA CYS A 54 -7.22 2.90 22.09
C CYS A 54 -8.59 3.31 22.63
N SER A 55 -9.39 2.31 23.04
CA SER A 55 -10.59 2.60 23.82
C SER A 55 -10.21 3.64 24.86
N PRO A 56 -11.05 4.65 25.12
CA PRO A 56 -10.74 5.77 25.99
C PRO A 56 -10.63 5.27 27.44
N CYS A 57 -9.54 4.58 27.74
CA CYS A 57 -9.19 4.08 29.04
C CYS A 57 -8.04 4.98 29.51
N VAL A 58 -8.45 6.11 30.10
CA VAL A 58 -7.77 6.77 31.21
C VAL A 58 -6.39 7.39 30.91
N VAL A 59 -6.16 7.93 29.71
CA VAL A 59 -5.09 8.93 29.50
C VAL A 59 -5.53 9.99 28.48
N PRO A 60 -5.51 11.29 28.82
CA PRO A 60 -5.83 12.39 27.89
C PRO A 60 -4.67 12.68 26.93
N VAL A 61 -3.94 11.66 26.49
CA VAL A 61 -2.75 11.83 25.66
C VAL A 61 -3.18 11.80 24.20
N ARG A 62 -3.14 12.96 23.57
CA ARG A 62 -3.40 13.08 22.13
C ARG A 62 -2.28 12.35 21.37
N PRO A 63 -2.61 11.43 20.45
CA PRO A 63 -1.60 10.72 19.66
C PRO A 63 -0.81 11.70 18.78
N VAL A 64 0.51 11.47 18.66
CA VAL A 64 1.42 12.31 17.87
C VAL A 64 1.72 11.62 16.54
N ALA A 65 1.62 12.36 15.43
CA ALA A 65 1.94 11.88 14.09
C ALA A 65 3.02 12.77 13.45
N VAL A 66 4.09 12.17 12.93
CA VAL A 66 5.16 12.89 12.23
C VAL A 66 4.97 12.72 10.73
N VAL A 67 4.84 13.85 10.00
CA VAL A 67 4.60 13.85 8.56
C VAL A 67 5.78 14.50 7.84
N THR A 68 6.52 13.68 7.09
CA THR A 68 7.63 14.13 6.23
C THR A 68 7.13 14.59 4.87
N GLY A 69 7.71 15.66 4.32
CA GLY A 69 7.27 16.23 3.04
C GLY A 69 5.93 16.97 3.15
N ALA A 70 5.60 17.48 4.33
CA ALA A 70 4.31 18.13 4.61
C ALA A 70 4.17 19.54 4.00
N THR A 71 5.14 20.00 3.22
CA THR A 71 5.14 21.32 2.58
C THR A 71 4.17 21.41 1.40
N SER A 72 3.85 20.30 0.74
CA SER A 72 2.94 20.30 -0.41
C SER A 72 2.40 18.90 -0.72
N GLY A 73 1.38 18.84 -1.59
CA GLY A 73 0.84 17.59 -2.12
C GLY A 73 0.26 16.67 -1.04
N LEU A 74 0.57 15.37 -1.16
CA LEU A 74 0.02 14.33 -0.29
C LEU A 74 0.39 14.53 1.19
N GLY A 75 1.65 14.89 1.48
CA GLY A 75 2.09 15.10 2.86
C GLY A 75 1.31 16.23 3.55
N PHE A 76 1.03 17.31 2.82
CA PHE A 76 0.19 18.41 3.34
C PHE A 76 -1.24 17.93 3.63
N TYR A 77 -1.88 17.24 2.69
CA TYR A 77 -3.26 16.77 2.87
C TYR A 77 -3.38 15.73 3.99
N THR A 78 -2.41 14.83 4.13
CA THR A 78 -2.34 13.87 5.23
C THR A 78 -2.19 14.56 6.58
N ALA A 79 -1.33 15.57 6.68
CA ALA A 79 -1.16 16.36 7.89
C ALA A 79 -2.45 17.13 8.25
N TYR A 80 -3.12 17.68 7.25
CA TYR A 80 -4.40 18.37 7.42
C TYR A 80 -5.48 17.44 7.96
N GLU A 81 -5.67 16.26 7.38
CA GLU A 81 -6.71 15.33 7.84
C GLU A 81 -6.42 14.77 9.24
N LEU A 82 -5.16 14.44 9.54
CA LEU A 82 -4.75 14.03 10.89
C LEU A 82 -4.99 15.12 11.94
N SER A 83 -4.80 16.40 11.57
CA SER A 83 -5.08 17.51 12.48
C SER A 83 -6.57 17.62 12.84
N LYS A 84 -7.47 17.34 11.87
CA LYS A 84 -8.93 17.33 12.08
C LYS A 84 -9.38 16.17 12.96
N GLU A 85 -8.68 15.04 12.88
CA GLU A 85 -8.93 13.84 13.68
C GLU A 85 -8.47 13.97 15.15
N GLY A 86 -7.83 15.09 15.52
CA GLY A 86 -7.40 15.39 16.88
C GLY A 86 -5.99 14.91 17.25
N TYR A 87 -5.18 14.56 16.24
CA TYR A 87 -3.78 14.21 16.42
C TYR A 87 -2.92 15.47 16.61
N VAL A 88 -1.82 15.33 17.35
CA VAL A 88 -0.74 16.31 17.37
C VAL A 88 0.17 16.01 16.18
N VAL A 89 0.19 16.89 15.19
CA VAL A 89 0.94 16.66 13.94
C VAL A 89 2.26 17.44 13.96
N VAL A 90 3.37 16.74 13.74
CA VAL A 90 4.70 17.32 13.58
C VAL A 90 5.05 17.32 12.10
N LEU A 91 5.22 18.51 11.51
CA LEU A 91 5.55 18.69 10.11
C LEU A 91 7.06 18.69 9.91
N VAL A 92 7.56 17.82 9.04
CA VAL A 92 8.99 17.74 8.68
C VAL A 92 9.12 18.07 7.20
N GLY A 93 9.96 19.06 6.87
CA GLY A 93 10.15 19.53 5.50
C GLY A 93 11.52 20.19 5.32
N ARG A 94 11.94 20.34 4.05
CA ARG A 94 13.25 20.89 3.69
C ARG A 94 13.34 22.42 3.84
N SER A 95 12.23 23.12 3.67
CA SER A 95 12.19 24.58 3.72
C SER A 95 11.28 25.05 4.85
N GLN A 96 11.85 25.84 5.76
CA GLN A 96 11.10 26.45 6.85
C GLN A 96 10.10 27.50 6.35
N GLN A 97 10.42 28.22 5.27
CA GLN A 97 9.53 29.25 4.70
C GLN A 97 8.24 28.63 4.17
N LEU A 98 8.35 27.51 3.45
CA LEU A 98 7.19 26.78 2.93
C LEU A 98 6.37 26.13 4.04
N LEU A 99 7.00 25.75 5.15
CA LEU A 99 6.29 25.22 6.33
C LEU A 99 5.49 26.30 7.08
N LEU A 100 5.93 27.56 7.02
CA LEU A 100 5.25 28.70 7.66
C LEU A 100 4.04 29.19 6.87
N GLU A 101 4.06 28.99 5.55
CA GLU A 101 2.94 29.33 4.66
C GLU A 101 1.77 28.35 4.79
N VAL A 102 2.00 27.16 5.36
CA VAL A 102 0.98 26.15 5.58
C VAL A 102 -0.07 26.68 6.57
N PRO A 103 -1.33 26.90 6.14
CA PRO A 103 -2.33 27.51 7.00
C PRO A 103 -2.69 26.56 8.15
N PHE A 104 -2.37 27.00 9.36
CA PHE A 104 -3.01 26.64 10.63
C PHE A 104 -3.14 25.14 10.94
N ILE A 105 -2.03 24.41 10.86
CA ILE A 105 -1.85 23.21 11.70
C ILE A 105 -1.25 23.70 13.02
N HIS A 106 -1.73 23.22 14.17
CA HIS A 106 -1.16 23.54 15.49
C HIS A 106 0.21 22.84 15.61
N ILE A 107 1.23 23.44 14.99
CA ILE A 107 2.56 22.86 14.80
C ILE A 107 3.31 22.91 16.14
N MET A 108 3.51 21.76 16.77
CA MET A 108 4.61 21.63 17.73
C MET A 108 5.93 21.59 16.95
N ARG A 109 6.68 22.69 17.02
CA ARG A 109 8.03 22.78 16.41
C ARG A 109 9.02 22.12 17.36
N SER A 110 9.45 20.91 17.05
CA SER A 110 10.60 20.27 17.70
C SER A 110 11.84 20.54 16.86
N TRP A 111 12.76 21.33 17.42
CA TRP A 111 14.07 21.58 16.84
C TRP A 111 15.02 20.53 17.44
N TRP A 112 15.60 19.68 16.60
CA TRP A 112 16.84 18.95 16.91
C TRP A 112 18.02 19.73 16.35
#